data_AF-F6WGK1-F1
#
_entry.id   AF-F6WGK1-F1
#
_cell.length_a   1.000
_cell.length_b   1.000
_cell.length_c   1.000
_cell.angle_alpha   90.00
_cell.angle_beta   90.00
_cell.angle_gamma   90.00
#
_symmetry.space_group_name_H-M   'P 1'
#
loop_
_entity.id
_entity.type
_entity.pdbx_description
1 polymer ?
#
loop_
_entity_poly.entity_id
_entity_poly.type
_entity_poly.pdbx_seq_one_letter_code
_entity_poly.pdbx_strand_id
1 'polypeptide(L)'
;MAAPSSRRACGAEVTHEPEVRLMPAPSVAAVAGWERGMRRARRLGAAAVLRLLLVAHVAAAFDPVSVGLVIGAASALTGYLSYTDLYCRFAECCREEQPLNASALKLDLEEKLFGQHLATEVILKALTGFKNNKNPKKPLTLSLHGWAGTGKNFVSQIVAENLHSKGLKSKFVHLFVSTLHFPHEQQIKLYQDQLQKWIRGNVSACASSLFIFDEMDKLHPGVIDAIKPFLDYYEQVDGVSYRKAIFIFLSNAGGDLITKTALDFWRAGRKREDIELKDLEHVLSVGVFNNKHSGLWHSSLIDRNLIDYFIPFLPLEYRHVKMCVRAELRARGSAIDEDIVTMVAEEMTFFPKDEKIYSDKGCKTVQSRLDFHEAPNGAG
;
A
#
# COMPACT_ATOMS: atom_id res chain seq x y z
N MET A 1 22.76 38.29 -45.14
CA MET A 1 23.91 37.36 -44.97
C MET A 1 23.84 36.76 -43.57
N ALA A 2 23.77 35.43 -43.52
CA ALA A 2 24.15 34.48 -42.46
C ALA A 2 23.64 34.64 -41.01
N ALA A 3 22.86 33.63 -40.57
CA ALA A 3 22.84 33.12 -39.19
C ALA A 3 24.16 32.35 -38.89
N PRO A 4 24.48 31.96 -37.63
CA PRO A 4 23.83 30.78 -37.02
C PRO A 4 23.62 30.77 -35.48
N SER A 5 22.55 30.07 -35.07
CA SER A 5 22.41 29.08 -33.98
C SER A 5 23.45 28.96 -32.85
N SER A 6 22.98 28.98 -31.59
CA SER A 6 23.47 28.09 -30.51
C SER A 6 22.43 27.93 -29.37
N ARG A 7 21.85 26.72 -29.27
CA ARG A 7 21.07 26.21 -28.13
C ARG A 7 22.01 25.75 -27.00
N ARG A 8 21.58 25.88 -25.73
CA ARG A 8 21.96 25.07 -24.54
C ARG A 8 21.15 25.62 -23.34
N ALA A 9 20.63 24.88 -22.38
CA ALA A 9 20.19 23.49 -22.23
C ALA A 9 19.32 23.50 -20.96
N CYS A 10 18.13 22.92 -20.98
CA CYS A 10 17.29 22.74 -19.79
C CYS A 10 18.00 21.78 -18.82
N GLY A 11 18.20 22.20 -17.58
CA GLY A 11 18.67 21.36 -16.49
C GLY A 11 17.55 20.42 -16.04
N ALA A 12 17.86 19.13 -16.02
CA ALA A 12 16.94 18.06 -15.69
C ALA A 12 16.58 18.07 -14.19
N GLU A 13 15.28 18.10 -13.92
CA GLU A 13 14.66 17.92 -12.62
C GLU A 13 14.63 16.43 -12.30
N VAL A 14 15.26 16.02 -11.19
CA VAL A 14 15.27 14.62 -10.74
C VAL A 14 14.15 14.46 -9.72
N THR A 15 12.97 14.06 -10.20
CA THR A 15 11.87 13.59 -9.35
C THR A 15 12.16 12.16 -8.90
N HIS A 16 12.21 11.92 -7.59
CA HIS A 16 12.14 10.57 -7.04
C HIS A 16 10.67 10.10 -7.15
N GLU A 17 10.30 9.55 -8.31
CA GLU A 17 9.06 8.79 -8.46
C GLU A 17 9.18 7.41 -7.78
N PRO A 18 8.16 6.95 -7.04
CA PRO A 18 8.05 5.54 -6.70
C PRO A 18 7.86 4.75 -8.02
N GLU A 19 8.56 3.63 -8.16
CA GLU A 19 8.47 2.74 -9.33
C GLU A 19 7.03 2.20 -9.47
N VAL A 20 6.19 2.92 -10.22
CA VAL A 20 4.83 2.51 -10.57
C VAL A 20 4.93 1.39 -11.58
N ARG A 21 4.55 0.19 -11.17
CA ARG A 21 4.53 -0.97 -12.04
C ARG A 21 3.37 -0.85 -13.05
N LEU A 22 3.65 -0.28 -14.21
CA LEU A 22 2.75 -0.28 -15.36
C LEU A 22 2.29 -1.72 -15.68
N MET A 23 1.01 -1.88 -16.02
CA MET A 23 0.50 -3.13 -16.58
C MET A 23 1.32 -3.47 -17.83
N PRO A 24 2.02 -4.62 -17.89
CA PRO A 24 2.80 -4.97 -19.07
C PRO A 24 1.88 -5.34 -20.23
N ALA A 25 2.13 -4.74 -21.40
CA ALA A 25 1.70 -5.28 -22.68
C ALA A 25 2.47 -6.58 -22.99
N PRO A 26 1.90 -7.54 -23.73
CA PRO A 26 2.48 -8.87 -23.84
C PRO A 26 3.69 -8.84 -24.76
N SER A 27 4.83 -9.40 -24.33
CA SER A 27 5.85 -9.86 -25.26
C SER A 27 6.56 -11.11 -24.77
N VAL A 28 6.84 -11.95 -25.75
CA VAL A 28 7.40 -13.30 -25.69
C VAL A 28 8.91 -13.19 -25.73
N ALA A 29 9.62 -13.73 -24.73
CA ALA A 29 10.95 -14.35 -24.88
C ALA A 29 11.50 -14.79 -23.52
N ALA A 30 11.46 -16.09 -23.29
CA ALA A 30 12.36 -16.77 -22.35
C ALA A 30 13.49 -17.44 -23.15
N VAL A 31 14.53 -17.85 -22.43
CA VAL A 31 15.64 -18.74 -22.83
C VAL A 31 16.93 -18.01 -23.24
N ALA A 32 17.86 -17.88 -22.27
CA ALA A 32 19.30 -18.10 -22.44
C ALA A 32 20.03 -17.79 -21.12
N GLY A 33 20.32 -18.81 -20.30
CA GLY A 33 21.05 -18.56 -19.05
C GLY A 33 21.29 -19.76 -18.17
N TRP A 34 21.43 -20.98 -18.72
CA TRP A 34 21.57 -22.17 -17.88
C TRP A 34 22.58 -23.18 -18.43
N GLU A 35 23.81 -22.74 -18.75
CA GLU A 35 24.89 -23.65 -19.18
C GLU A 35 26.28 -23.40 -18.56
N ARG A 36 26.44 -22.52 -17.56
CA ARG A 36 27.78 -22.22 -17.00
C ARG A 36 28.06 -22.62 -15.54
N GLY A 37 27.12 -23.27 -14.85
CA GLY A 37 27.28 -23.61 -13.42
C GLY A 37 27.85 -25.00 -13.10
N MET A 38 27.94 -25.91 -14.07
CA MET A 38 28.12 -27.35 -13.79
C MET A 38 29.56 -27.84 -14.02
N ARG A 39 30.57 -27.23 -13.39
CA ARG A 39 31.97 -27.74 -13.39
C ARG A 39 32.73 -27.59 -12.07
N ARG A 40 32.06 -27.48 -10.91
CA ARG A 40 32.74 -27.44 -9.59
C ARG A 40 32.22 -28.39 -8.50
N ALA A 41 31.33 -29.33 -8.83
CA ALA A 41 30.79 -30.30 -7.85
C ALA A 41 31.37 -31.72 -7.98
N ARG A 42 32.67 -31.84 -8.29
CA ARG A 42 33.33 -33.15 -8.48
C ARG A 42 34.49 -33.32 -7.50
N ARG A 43 34.21 -33.28 -6.18
CA ARG A 43 35.19 -33.64 -5.11
C ARG A 43 34.61 -33.91 -3.71
N LEU A 44 33.29 -34.04 -3.54
CA LEU A 44 32.64 -34.34 -2.25
C LEU A 44 31.93 -35.71 -2.21
N GLY A 45 32.10 -36.56 -3.23
CA GLY A 45 31.36 -37.82 -3.39
C GLY A 45 31.89 -39.02 -2.58
N ALA A 46 33.13 -39.00 -2.08
CA ALA A 46 33.73 -40.19 -1.47
C ALA A 46 33.25 -40.45 -0.02
N ALA A 47 33.00 -39.40 0.77
CA ALA A 47 32.58 -39.53 2.17
C ALA A 47 31.08 -39.88 2.31
N ALA A 48 30.26 -39.47 1.35
CA ALA A 48 28.83 -39.78 1.33
C ALA A 48 28.58 -41.27 0.98
N VAL A 49 29.37 -41.84 0.07
CA VAL A 49 29.27 -43.25 -0.34
C VAL A 49 29.62 -44.19 0.82
N LEU A 50 30.63 -43.84 1.63
CA LEU A 50 31.01 -44.67 2.79
C LEU A 50 29.95 -44.64 3.91
N ARG A 51 29.26 -43.51 4.11
CA ARG A 51 28.13 -43.42 5.06
C ARG A 51 26.89 -44.19 4.58
N LEU A 52 26.63 -44.21 3.26
CA LEU A 52 25.53 -45.01 2.68
C LEU A 52 25.77 -46.52 2.84
N LEU A 53 27.02 -46.98 2.74
CA LEU A 53 27.37 -48.39 2.92
C LEU A 53 27.22 -48.87 4.37
N LEU A 54 27.46 -48.00 5.36
CA LEU A 54 27.27 -48.31 6.78
C LEU A 54 25.80 -48.39 7.21
N VAL A 55 24.91 -47.59 6.59
CA VAL A 55 23.46 -47.65 6.86
C VAL A 55 22.83 -48.92 6.28
N ALA A 56 23.39 -49.45 5.18
CA ALA A 56 22.92 -50.68 4.55
C ALA A 56 23.10 -51.94 5.42
N HIS A 57 24.05 -51.95 6.36
CA HIS A 57 24.25 -53.09 7.27
C HIS A 57 23.22 -53.17 8.40
N VAL A 58 22.46 -52.11 8.69
CA VAL A 58 21.47 -52.09 9.78
C VAL A 58 20.04 -52.34 9.26
N ALA A 59 19.82 -52.27 7.94
CA ALA A 59 18.49 -52.37 7.33
C ALA A 59 18.10 -53.79 6.87
N ALA A 60 18.82 -54.85 7.30
CA ALA A 60 18.55 -56.24 6.90
C ALA A 60 17.27 -56.85 7.49
N ALA A 61 16.41 -56.07 8.16
CA ALA A 61 15.18 -56.54 8.81
C ALA A 61 13.88 -56.06 8.13
N PHE A 62 13.95 -55.33 7.00
CA PHE A 62 12.77 -54.80 6.32
C PHE A 62 12.78 -55.13 4.83
N ASP A 63 11.60 -55.45 4.28
CA ASP A 63 11.43 -55.81 2.88
C ASP A 63 11.91 -54.65 1.97
N PRO A 64 12.85 -54.89 1.03
CA PRO A 64 13.47 -53.86 0.20
C PRO A 64 12.46 -52.98 -0.56
N VAL A 65 11.29 -53.50 -0.89
CA VAL A 65 10.22 -52.73 -1.56
C VAL A 65 9.62 -51.68 -0.63
N SER A 66 9.39 -52.04 0.63
CA SER A 66 8.78 -51.16 1.63
C SER A 66 9.73 -50.03 2.07
N VAL A 67 11.01 -50.33 2.24
CA VAL A 67 12.04 -49.33 2.59
C VAL A 67 12.28 -48.37 1.42
N GLY A 68 12.32 -48.88 0.18
CA GLY A 68 12.51 -48.07 -1.02
C GLY A 68 11.37 -47.07 -1.26
N LEU A 69 10.11 -47.49 -1.05
CA LEU A 69 8.95 -46.61 -1.16
C LEU A 69 8.94 -45.50 -0.09
N VAL A 70 9.27 -45.85 1.17
CA VAL A 70 9.30 -44.89 2.27
C VAL A 70 10.41 -43.86 2.08
N ILE A 71 11.63 -44.29 1.72
CA ILE A 71 12.76 -43.38 1.49
C ILE A 71 12.54 -42.53 0.24
N GLY A 72 12.01 -43.10 -0.84
CA GLY A 72 11.68 -42.38 -2.08
C GLY A 72 10.60 -41.33 -1.88
N ALA A 73 9.52 -41.66 -1.17
CA ALA A 73 8.47 -40.70 -0.83
C ALA A 73 8.97 -39.60 0.10
N ALA A 74 9.75 -39.95 1.13
CA ALA A 74 10.30 -38.98 2.08
C ALA A 74 11.29 -38.02 1.42
N SER A 75 12.15 -38.50 0.52
CA SER A 75 13.14 -37.67 -0.19
C SER A 75 12.49 -36.77 -1.25
N ALA A 76 11.45 -37.23 -1.95
CA ALA A 76 10.66 -36.40 -2.86
C ALA A 76 9.88 -35.30 -2.11
N LEU A 77 9.24 -35.65 -0.99
CA LEU A 77 8.50 -34.70 -0.15
C LEU A 77 9.43 -33.67 0.49
N THR A 78 10.53 -34.11 1.10
CA THR A 78 11.53 -33.20 1.71
C THR A 78 12.25 -32.36 0.66
N GLY A 79 12.55 -32.90 -0.51
CA GLY A 79 13.12 -32.15 -1.64
C GLY A 79 12.17 -31.07 -2.18
N TYR A 80 10.88 -31.37 -2.32
CA TYR A 80 9.87 -30.42 -2.79
C TYR A 80 9.56 -29.31 -1.77
N LEU A 81 9.41 -29.67 -0.49
CA LEU A 81 9.21 -28.71 0.60
C LEU A 81 10.45 -27.83 0.83
N SER A 82 11.65 -28.42 0.72
CA SER A 82 12.92 -27.67 0.81
C SER A 82 13.11 -26.74 -0.39
N TYR A 83 12.79 -27.19 -1.62
CA TYR A 83 12.89 -26.36 -2.82
C TYR A 83 11.96 -25.15 -2.79
N THR A 84 10.72 -25.33 -2.33
CA THR A 84 9.76 -24.22 -2.18
C THR A 84 10.21 -23.24 -1.09
N ASP A 85 10.66 -23.69 0.08
CA ASP A 85 11.22 -22.79 1.10
C ASP A 85 12.46 -22.04 0.59
N LEU A 86 13.38 -22.74 -0.10
CA LEU A 86 14.57 -22.12 -0.69
C LEU A 86 14.19 -21.09 -1.75
N TYR A 87 13.26 -21.42 -2.64
CA TYR A 87 12.76 -20.51 -3.66
C TYR A 87 12.13 -19.26 -3.04
N CYS A 88 11.34 -19.43 -1.97
CA CYS A 88 10.71 -18.34 -1.25
C CYS A 88 11.69 -17.47 -0.43
N ARG A 89 12.96 -17.88 -0.29
CA ARG A 89 14.04 -17.01 0.22
C ARG A 89 14.60 -16.09 -0.87
N PHE A 90 14.61 -16.55 -2.13
CA PHE A 90 15.15 -15.77 -3.26
C PHE A 90 14.06 -15.00 -4.03
N ALA A 91 12.81 -15.46 -3.98
CA ALA A 91 11.65 -14.86 -4.63
C ALA A 91 10.52 -14.67 -3.62
N GLU A 92 9.75 -13.60 -3.78
CA GLU A 92 8.59 -13.35 -2.93
C GLU A 92 7.47 -14.34 -3.26
N CYS A 93 7.08 -15.14 -2.26
CA CYS A 93 6.00 -16.11 -2.34
C CYS A 93 4.80 -15.66 -1.51
N CYS A 94 3.60 -16.07 -1.93
CA CYS A 94 2.42 -15.91 -1.10
C CYS A 94 2.53 -16.91 0.05
N ARG A 95 2.94 -16.46 1.23
CA ARG A 95 2.90 -17.27 2.44
C ARG A 95 1.48 -17.20 3.00
N GLU A 96 0.92 -18.35 3.34
CA GLU A 96 -0.33 -18.38 4.08
C GLU A 96 -0.15 -17.73 5.45
N GLU A 97 -1.09 -16.84 5.77
CA GLU A 97 -1.49 -16.47 7.13
C GLU A 97 -0.34 -16.07 8.07
N GLN A 98 0.49 -15.11 7.66
CA GLN A 98 1.29 -14.39 8.64
C GLN A 98 0.38 -13.54 9.52
N PRO A 99 0.43 -13.70 10.86
CA PRO A 99 -0.31 -12.85 11.75
C PRO A 99 0.22 -11.42 11.65
N LEU A 100 -0.70 -10.46 11.62
CA LEU A 100 -0.34 -9.05 11.69
C LEU A 100 0.25 -8.75 13.07
N ASN A 101 1.43 -8.14 13.10
CA ASN A 101 1.98 -7.62 14.35
C ASN A 101 1.25 -6.33 14.72
N ALA A 102 0.16 -6.46 15.47
CA ALA A 102 -0.69 -5.33 15.86
C ALA A 102 0.08 -4.27 16.68
N SER A 103 1.05 -4.70 17.51
CA SER A 103 1.88 -3.77 18.29
C SER A 103 2.81 -2.95 17.41
N ALA A 104 3.42 -3.57 16.40
CA ALA A 104 4.26 -2.86 15.43
C ALA A 104 3.44 -1.87 14.60
N LEU A 105 2.28 -2.30 14.09
CA LEU A 105 1.37 -1.42 13.34
C LEU A 105 0.91 -0.23 14.20
N LYS A 106 0.56 -0.48 15.47
CA LYS A 106 0.16 0.58 16.39
C LYS A 106 1.27 1.60 16.58
N LEU A 107 2.48 1.14 16.85
CA LEU A 107 3.65 2.00 17.07
C LEU A 107 3.96 2.80 15.81
N ASP A 108 3.95 2.17 14.63
CA ASP A 108 4.14 2.87 13.35
C ASP A 108 3.09 3.96 13.13
N LEU A 109 1.81 3.69 13.43
CA LEU A 109 0.75 4.69 13.28
C LEU A 109 0.90 5.83 14.30
N GLU A 110 1.18 5.53 15.57
CA GLU A 110 1.31 6.54 16.63
C GLU A 110 2.55 7.43 16.47
N GLU A 111 3.68 6.87 16.04
CA GLU A 111 4.93 7.62 15.88
C GLU A 111 5.00 8.41 14.58
N LYS A 112 4.35 7.93 13.51
CA LYS A 112 4.49 8.51 12.17
C LYS A 112 3.27 9.31 11.71
N LEU A 113 2.06 8.99 12.16
CA LEU A 113 0.82 9.65 11.70
C LEU A 113 0.36 10.75 12.67
N PHE A 114 0.63 12.01 12.31
CA PHE A 114 0.33 13.15 13.18
C PHE A 114 -1.09 13.68 13.00
N GLY A 115 -1.78 13.90 14.13
CA GLY A 115 -3.07 14.60 14.16
C GLY A 115 -4.25 13.83 13.58
N GLN A 116 -4.14 12.51 13.42
CA GLN A 116 -5.21 11.65 12.86
C GLN A 116 -5.65 10.56 13.85
N HIS A 117 -6.10 10.96 15.04
CA HIS A 117 -6.51 10.02 16.10
C HIS A 117 -7.61 9.04 15.64
N LEU A 118 -8.60 9.54 14.90
CA LEU A 118 -9.68 8.72 14.32
C LEU A 118 -9.16 7.66 13.35
N ALA A 119 -8.26 8.05 12.44
CA ALA A 119 -7.72 7.14 11.45
C ALA A 119 -6.86 6.05 12.10
N THR A 120 -6.01 6.42 13.06
CA THR A 120 -5.16 5.48 13.81
C THR A 120 -5.99 4.41 14.50
N GLU A 121 -7.05 4.81 15.22
CA GLU A 121 -7.89 3.88 15.96
C GLU A 121 -8.65 2.91 15.04
N VAL A 122 -9.30 3.43 13.99
CA VAL A 122 -10.11 2.62 13.08
C VAL A 122 -9.25 1.63 12.30
N ILE A 123 -8.11 2.08 11.76
CA ILE A 123 -7.23 1.24 10.94
C ILE A 123 -6.63 0.11 11.77
N LEU A 124 -6.17 0.41 12.98
CA LEU A 124 -5.61 -0.60 13.89
C LEU A 124 -6.64 -1.68 14.21
N LYS A 125 -7.85 -1.29 14.60
CA LYS A 125 -8.94 -2.22 14.93
C LYS A 125 -9.40 -3.03 13.71
N ALA A 126 -9.59 -2.38 12.56
CA ALA A 126 -10.05 -3.00 11.34
C ALA A 126 -9.07 -4.06 10.82
N LEU A 127 -7.77 -3.72 10.72
CA LEU A 127 -6.76 -4.64 10.22
C LEU A 127 -6.50 -5.80 11.18
N THR A 128 -6.45 -5.52 12.48
CA THR A 128 -6.23 -6.56 13.51
C THR A 128 -7.43 -7.50 13.58
N GLY A 129 -8.65 -6.97 13.56
CA GLY A 129 -9.87 -7.78 13.51
C GLY A 129 -9.96 -8.64 12.26
N PHE A 130 -9.65 -8.07 11.09
CA PHE A 130 -9.67 -8.79 9.82
C PHE A 130 -8.61 -9.90 9.76
N LYS A 131 -7.37 -9.61 10.16
CA LYS A 131 -6.28 -10.60 10.12
C LYS A 131 -6.40 -11.70 11.17
N ASN A 132 -7.04 -11.42 12.30
CA ASN A 132 -7.33 -12.45 13.32
C ASN A 132 -8.51 -13.35 12.94
N ASN A 133 -9.37 -12.91 12.01
CA ASN A 133 -10.47 -13.72 11.52
C ASN A 133 -9.99 -14.73 10.46
N LYS A 134 -10.01 -16.02 10.79
CA LYS A 134 -9.61 -17.10 9.85
C LYS A 134 -10.59 -17.29 8.69
N ASN A 135 -11.84 -16.86 8.82
CA ASN A 135 -12.89 -17.03 7.81
C ASN A 135 -13.69 -15.73 7.61
N PRO A 136 -13.08 -14.68 7.05
CA PRO A 136 -13.78 -13.45 6.71
C PRO A 136 -14.87 -13.75 5.67
N LYS A 137 -16.03 -13.09 5.79
CA LYS A 137 -17.18 -13.33 4.89
C LYS A 137 -17.13 -12.51 3.61
N LYS A 138 -16.36 -11.43 3.60
CA LYS A 138 -16.07 -10.56 2.45
C LYS A 138 -14.66 -9.95 2.64
N PRO A 139 -14.01 -9.39 1.60
CA PRO A 139 -12.75 -8.68 1.78
C PRO A 139 -12.91 -7.46 2.68
N LEU A 140 -11.80 -7.04 3.30
CA LEU A 140 -11.75 -5.78 4.02
C LEU A 140 -11.70 -4.62 3.03
N THR A 141 -12.66 -3.71 3.13
CA THR A 141 -12.73 -2.51 2.28
C THR A 141 -12.67 -1.24 3.12
N LEU A 142 -11.53 -0.54 3.06
CA LEU A 142 -11.28 0.72 3.76
C LEU A 142 -11.42 1.90 2.80
N SER A 143 -12.13 2.95 3.20
CA SER A 143 -12.25 4.17 2.40
C SER A 143 -11.77 5.38 3.19
N LEU A 144 -10.65 5.95 2.77
CA LEU A 144 -9.95 7.04 3.44
C LEU A 144 -10.28 8.36 2.75
N HIS A 145 -10.88 9.30 3.48
CA HIS A 145 -11.40 10.55 2.96
C HIS A 145 -10.82 11.75 3.71
N GLY A 146 -10.46 12.81 3.01
CA GLY A 146 -10.07 14.07 3.66
C GLY A 146 -9.26 14.97 2.74
N TRP A 147 -8.78 16.08 3.29
CA TRP A 147 -8.03 17.06 2.50
C TRP A 147 -6.69 16.53 1.96
N ALA A 148 -6.10 17.23 0.99
CA ALA A 148 -4.80 16.85 0.44
C ALA A 148 -3.67 17.06 1.47
N GLY A 149 -2.70 16.14 1.50
CA GLY A 149 -1.50 16.25 2.35
C GLY A 149 -1.71 15.94 3.83
N THR A 150 -2.84 15.33 4.20
CA THR A 150 -3.17 14.94 5.59
C THR A 150 -2.68 13.54 5.99
N GLY A 151 -2.15 12.75 5.05
CA GLY A 151 -1.52 11.46 5.32
C GLY A 151 -2.17 10.21 4.70
N LYS A 152 -3.22 10.33 3.87
CA LYS A 152 -3.92 9.17 3.26
C LYS A 152 -2.97 8.17 2.58
N ASN A 153 -2.15 8.63 1.63
CA ASN A 153 -1.19 7.77 0.91
C ASN A 153 -0.10 7.24 1.85
N PHE A 154 0.35 8.06 2.79
CA PHE A 154 1.36 7.68 3.78
C PHE A 154 0.88 6.54 4.68
N VAL A 155 -0.38 6.58 5.13
CA VAL A 155 -1.00 5.49 5.88
C VAL A 155 -1.13 4.22 5.04
N SER A 156 -1.51 4.34 3.76
CA SER A 156 -1.57 3.17 2.87
C SER A 156 -0.20 2.49 2.72
N GLN A 157 0.89 3.27 2.74
CA GLN A 157 2.25 2.76 2.74
C GLN A 157 2.59 2.04 4.05
N ILE A 158 2.29 2.64 5.21
CA ILE A 158 2.49 1.99 6.53
C ILE A 158 1.75 0.66 6.59
N VAL A 159 0.50 0.62 6.11
CA VAL A 159 -0.31 -0.60 6.04
C VAL A 159 0.34 -1.64 5.13
N ALA A 160 0.80 -1.24 3.94
CA ALA A 160 1.48 -2.15 3.03
C ALA A 160 2.77 -2.74 3.63
N GLU A 161 3.57 -1.91 4.31
CA GLU A 161 4.83 -2.32 4.98
C GLU A 161 4.59 -3.29 6.15
N ASN A 162 3.48 -3.12 6.88
CA ASN A 162 3.11 -4.02 7.97
C ASN A 162 2.44 -5.32 7.49
N LEU A 163 1.83 -5.32 6.30
CA LEU A 163 1.19 -6.50 5.71
C LEU A 163 2.15 -7.34 4.85
N HIS A 164 3.09 -6.69 4.18
CA HIS A 164 4.05 -7.33 3.27
C HIS A 164 5.45 -6.77 3.52
N SER A 165 6.44 -7.66 3.67
CA SER A 165 7.82 -7.27 4.02
C SER A 165 8.49 -6.33 3.00
N LYS A 166 7.98 -6.27 1.76
CA LYS A 166 8.47 -5.37 0.71
C LYS A 166 7.62 -4.11 0.54
N GLY A 167 6.63 -3.89 1.40
CA GLY A 167 5.71 -2.76 1.33
C GLY A 167 5.07 -2.61 -0.05
N LEU A 168 5.06 -1.39 -0.58
CA LEU A 168 4.53 -1.08 -1.91
C LEU A 168 5.28 -1.78 -3.06
N LYS A 169 6.50 -2.27 -2.84
CA LYS A 169 7.30 -3.01 -3.84
C LYS A 169 6.97 -4.51 -3.85
N SER A 170 6.07 -4.97 -2.99
CA SER A 170 5.61 -6.35 -2.96
C SER A 170 4.87 -6.71 -4.25
N LYS A 171 5.03 -7.96 -4.71
CA LYS A 171 4.24 -8.49 -5.84
C LYS A 171 2.74 -8.61 -5.52
N PHE A 172 2.36 -8.57 -4.25
CA PHE A 172 0.98 -8.74 -3.78
C PHE A 172 0.33 -7.42 -3.35
N VAL A 173 1.04 -6.30 -3.53
CA VAL A 173 0.51 -4.95 -3.29
C VAL A 173 0.39 -4.25 -4.64
N HIS A 174 -0.82 -3.76 -4.94
CA HIS A 174 -1.15 -3.18 -6.23
C HIS A 174 -1.71 -1.78 -6.03
N LEU A 175 -1.00 -0.77 -6.56
CA LEU A 175 -1.42 0.62 -6.52
C LEU A 175 -1.97 1.05 -7.88
N PHE A 176 -3.19 1.57 -7.87
CA PHE A 176 -3.84 2.16 -9.03
C PHE A 176 -4.12 3.64 -8.77
N VAL A 177 -3.40 4.52 -9.46
CA VAL A 177 -3.70 5.95 -9.49
C VAL A 177 -4.68 6.24 -10.62
N SER A 178 -5.85 6.81 -10.29
CA SER A 178 -6.95 6.99 -11.24
C SER A 178 -6.57 7.83 -12.46
N THR A 179 -5.91 8.96 -12.24
CA THR A 179 -5.48 9.89 -13.29
C THR A 179 -4.35 9.36 -14.17
N LEU A 180 -3.59 8.37 -13.71
CA LEU A 180 -2.48 7.78 -14.46
C LEU A 180 -2.93 6.54 -15.25
N HIS A 181 -3.66 5.63 -14.60
CA HIS A 181 -4.02 4.34 -15.19
C HIS A 181 -5.34 4.39 -15.97
N PHE A 182 -6.24 5.32 -15.62
CA PHE A 182 -7.57 5.42 -16.22
C PHE A 182 -7.88 6.85 -16.73
N PRO A 183 -7.00 7.47 -17.54
CA PRO A 183 -7.13 8.88 -17.93
C PRO A 183 -8.23 9.16 -18.96
N HIS A 184 -8.58 8.18 -19.81
CA HIS A 184 -9.45 8.41 -20.97
C HIS A 184 -10.80 7.73 -20.85
N GLU A 185 -11.87 8.51 -20.77
CA GLU A 185 -13.25 8.01 -20.68
C GLU A 185 -13.66 7.14 -21.87
N GLN A 186 -13.09 7.35 -23.06
CA GLN A 186 -13.41 6.54 -24.24
C GLN A 186 -12.94 5.08 -24.11
N GLN A 187 -12.01 4.79 -23.20
CA GLN A 187 -11.39 3.49 -23.01
C GLN A 187 -11.94 2.73 -21.79
N ILE A 188 -13.05 3.19 -21.17
CA ILE A 188 -13.62 2.57 -19.95
C ILE A 188 -13.78 1.06 -20.08
N LYS A 189 -14.33 0.54 -21.20
CA LYS A 189 -14.52 -0.90 -21.39
C LYS A 189 -13.19 -1.68 -21.34
N LEU A 190 -12.15 -1.13 -21.97
CA LEU A 190 -10.81 -1.73 -21.93
C LEU A 190 -10.26 -1.74 -20.50
N TYR A 191 -10.42 -0.64 -19.77
CA TYR A 191 -9.98 -0.53 -18.38
C TYR A 191 -10.71 -1.49 -17.46
N GLN A 192 -12.03 -1.65 -17.62
CA GLN A 192 -12.82 -2.63 -16.89
C GLN A 192 -12.27 -4.04 -17.10
N ASP A 193 -12.08 -4.45 -18.36
CA ASP A 193 -11.58 -5.78 -18.71
C ASP A 193 -10.17 -6.04 -18.15
N GLN A 194 -9.27 -5.07 -18.30
CA GLN A 194 -7.90 -5.16 -17.79
C GLN A 194 -7.87 -5.26 -16.27
N LEU A 195 -8.65 -4.42 -15.57
CA LEU A 195 -8.71 -4.38 -14.12
C LEU A 195 -9.29 -5.68 -13.55
N GLN A 196 -10.38 -6.19 -14.12
CA GLN A 196 -10.98 -7.46 -13.69
C GLN A 196 -10.03 -8.64 -13.88
N LYS A 197 -9.35 -8.72 -15.03
CA LYS A 197 -8.34 -9.76 -15.29
C LYS A 197 -7.17 -9.65 -14.34
N TRP A 198 -6.71 -8.43 -14.05
CA TRP A 198 -5.60 -8.19 -13.14
C TRP A 198 -5.93 -8.60 -11.71
N ILE A 199 -7.07 -8.15 -11.18
CA ILE A 199 -7.53 -8.49 -9.82
C ILE A 199 -7.69 -10.00 -9.70
N ARG A 200 -8.38 -10.63 -10.65
CA ARG A 200 -8.55 -12.09 -10.67
C ARG A 200 -7.21 -12.82 -10.69
N GLY A 201 -6.32 -12.46 -11.60
CA GLY A 201 -5.01 -13.13 -11.73
C GLY A 201 -4.17 -13.04 -10.46
N ASN A 202 -4.12 -11.87 -9.81
CA ASN A 202 -3.32 -11.67 -8.61
C ASN A 202 -3.97 -12.32 -7.37
N VAL A 203 -5.29 -12.27 -7.22
CA VAL A 203 -5.96 -12.95 -6.10
C VAL A 203 -5.88 -14.47 -6.25
N SER A 204 -5.96 -15.00 -7.47
CA SER A 204 -5.70 -16.42 -7.73
C SER A 204 -4.28 -16.83 -7.37
N ALA A 205 -3.29 -15.96 -7.55
CA ALA A 205 -1.90 -16.21 -7.16
C ALA A 205 -1.69 -16.02 -5.65
N CYS A 206 -2.40 -15.09 -5.03
CA CYS A 206 -2.33 -14.82 -3.60
C CYS A 206 -3.63 -14.22 -3.06
N ALA A 207 -4.36 -14.99 -2.25
CA ALA A 207 -5.64 -14.56 -1.69
C ALA A 207 -5.51 -13.34 -0.76
N SER A 208 -4.35 -13.16 -0.12
CA SER A 208 -4.03 -12.01 0.74
C SER A 208 -3.42 -10.84 -0.03
N SER A 209 -3.88 -10.56 -1.25
CA SER A 209 -3.44 -9.39 -2.03
C SER A 209 -4.06 -8.09 -1.49
N LEU A 210 -3.29 -7.00 -1.58
CA LEU A 210 -3.69 -5.65 -1.21
C LEU A 210 -3.85 -4.79 -2.48
N PHE A 211 -5.02 -4.18 -2.64
CA PHE A 211 -5.31 -3.27 -3.75
C PHE A 211 -5.57 -1.86 -3.20
N ILE A 212 -4.80 -0.88 -3.67
CA ILE A 212 -4.90 0.52 -3.29
C ILE A 212 -5.37 1.31 -4.51
N PHE A 213 -6.49 2.00 -4.41
CA PHE A 213 -6.98 2.91 -5.45
C PHE A 213 -6.85 4.35 -4.96
N ASP A 214 -5.95 5.10 -5.59
CA ASP A 214 -5.71 6.51 -5.31
C ASP A 214 -6.52 7.42 -6.25
N GLU A 215 -6.86 8.59 -5.72
CA GLU A 215 -7.73 9.58 -6.36
C GLU A 215 -9.08 9.00 -6.80
N MET A 216 -9.70 8.18 -5.94
CA MET A 216 -10.97 7.50 -6.22
C MET A 216 -12.11 8.45 -6.59
N ASP A 217 -12.08 9.70 -6.11
CA ASP A 217 -13.02 10.76 -6.49
C ASP A 217 -12.98 11.11 -7.98
N LYS A 218 -11.85 10.87 -8.64
CA LYS A 218 -11.64 11.10 -10.08
C LYS A 218 -11.84 9.83 -10.90
N LEU A 219 -12.08 8.68 -10.26
CA LEU A 219 -12.25 7.42 -10.97
C LEU A 219 -13.61 7.37 -11.67
N HIS A 220 -13.61 7.03 -12.95
CA HIS A 220 -14.84 6.95 -13.72
C HIS A 220 -15.78 5.88 -13.13
N PRO A 221 -17.09 6.16 -12.94
CA PRO A 221 -18.04 5.23 -12.31
C PRO A 221 -18.09 3.84 -12.94
N GLY A 222 -18.00 3.77 -14.27
CA GLY A 222 -17.91 2.48 -14.97
C GLY A 222 -16.72 1.62 -14.54
N VAL A 223 -15.56 2.20 -14.20
CA VAL A 223 -14.42 1.41 -13.69
C VAL A 223 -14.71 0.92 -12.27
N ILE A 224 -15.42 1.73 -11.48
CA ILE A 224 -15.87 1.35 -10.14
C ILE A 224 -16.88 0.19 -10.21
N ASP A 225 -17.77 0.19 -11.20
CA ASP A 225 -18.72 -0.91 -11.46
C ASP A 225 -18.01 -2.25 -11.67
N ALA A 226 -16.84 -2.23 -12.31
CA ALA A 226 -16.08 -3.44 -12.58
C ALA A 226 -15.42 -4.07 -11.34
N ILE A 227 -15.17 -3.30 -10.28
CA ILE A 227 -14.58 -3.81 -9.04
C ILE A 227 -15.61 -4.29 -8.02
N LYS A 228 -16.88 -3.85 -8.11
CA LYS A 228 -17.92 -4.16 -7.11
C LYS A 228 -18.07 -5.65 -6.81
N PRO A 229 -18.09 -6.56 -7.81
CA PRO A 229 -18.28 -7.98 -7.54
C PRO A 229 -17.22 -8.55 -6.59
N PHE A 230 -16.01 -7.98 -6.60
CA PHE A 230 -14.91 -8.43 -5.75
C PHE A 230 -15.02 -7.96 -4.31
N LEU A 231 -15.85 -6.95 -4.02
CA LEU A 231 -16.04 -6.35 -2.69
C LEU A 231 -17.27 -6.90 -1.95
N ASP A 232 -18.16 -7.60 -2.67
CA ASP A 232 -19.42 -8.13 -2.16
C ASP A 232 -19.19 -9.42 -1.33
N TYR A 233 -20.26 -9.91 -0.68
CA TYR A 233 -20.23 -11.07 0.22
C TYR A 233 -20.19 -12.44 -0.48
N TYR A 234 -19.89 -12.46 -1.79
CA TYR A 234 -19.82 -13.70 -2.55
C TYR A 234 -18.75 -14.64 -1.99
N GLU A 235 -19.06 -15.93 -1.95
CA GLU A 235 -18.08 -16.96 -1.55
C GLU A 235 -16.90 -17.00 -2.53
N GLN A 236 -17.25 -16.99 -3.81
CA GLN A 236 -16.35 -16.99 -4.94
C GLN A 236 -16.96 -16.17 -6.07
N VAL A 237 -16.12 -15.48 -6.83
CA VAL A 237 -16.48 -14.89 -8.11
C VAL A 237 -15.61 -15.57 -9.14
N ASP A 238 -16.23 -16.22 -10.13
CA ASP A 238 -15.55 -17.02 -11.17
C ASP A 238 -14.56 -18.05 -10.59
N GLY A 239 -14.95 -18.72 -9.50
CA GLY A 239 -14.16 -19.78 -8.85
C GLY A 239 -13.02 -19.30 -7.93
N VAL A 240 -12.87 -17.99 -7.75
CA VAL A 240 -11.82 -17.38 -6.91
C VAL A 240 -12.46 -16.71 -5.70
N SER A 241 -11.91 -16.94 -4.50
CA SER A 241 -12.38 -16.27 -3.28
C SER A 241 -11.59 -15.00 -3.01
N TYR A 242 -12.30 -13.89 -2.88
CA TYR A 242 -11.73 -12.56 -2.60
C TYR A 242 -11.76 -12.22 -1.11
N ARG A 243 -12.32 -13.10 -0.27
CA ARG A 243 -12.59 -12.84 1.16
C ARG A 243 -11.37 -12.46 1.98
N LYS A 244 -10.16 -12.90 1.60
CA LYS A 244 -8.90 -12.59 2.29
C LYS A 244 -8.16 -11.37 1.72
N ALA A 245 -8.67 -10.77 0.64
CA ALA A 245 -8.07 -9.59 0.02
C ALA A 245 -8.41 -8.32 0.82
N ILE A 246 -7.60 -7.29 0.65
CA ILE A 246 -7.80 -5.98 1.26
C ILE A 246 -7.87 -4.93 0.16
N PHE A 247 -8.87 -4.06 0.22
CA PHE A 247 -9.06 -2.94 -0.68
C PHE A 247 -8.99 -1.64 0.12
N ILE A 248 -8.18 -0.70 -0.35
CA ILE A 248 -8.02 0.63 0.25
C ILE A 248 -8.34 1.67 -0.83
N PHE A 249 -9.33 2.51 -0.58
CA PHE A 249 -9.69 3.62 -1.46
C PHE A 249 -9.26 4.93 -0.83
N LEU A 250 -8.53 5.76 -1.59
CA LEU A 250 -8.06 7.06 -1.14
C LEU A 250 -8.81 8.13 -1.94
N SER A 251 -9.43 9.07 -1.25
CA SER A 251 -10.22 10.12 -1.89
C SER A 251 -10.12 11.46 -1.19
N ASN A 252 -10.26 12.54 -1.97
CA ASN A 252 -10.44 13.89 -1.45
C ASN A 252 -11.92 14.29 -1.28
N ALA A 253 -12.86 13.44 -1.72
CA ALA A 253 -14.30 13.69 -1.57
C ALA A 253 -14.68 13.85 -0.09
N GLY A 254 -15.49 14.87 0.19
CA GLY A 254 -15.93 15.23 1.55
C GLY A 254 -14.87 15.93 2.40
N GLY A 255 -13.67 16.18 1.87
CA GLY A 255 -12.59 16.82 2.62
C GLY A 255 -12.92 18.25 3.08
N ASP A 256 -13.69 18.99 2.31
CA ASP A 256 -14.22 20.33 2.62
C ASP A 256 -15.18 20.30 3.81
N LEU A 257 -16.11 19.34 3.83
CA LEU A 257 -17.09 19.18 4.89
C LEU A 257 -16.47 18.66 6.20
N ILE A 258 -15.50 17.73 6.11
CA ILE A 258 -14.69 17.28 7.26
C ILE A 258 -13.95 18.48 7.85
N THR A 259 -13.33 19.29 6.99
CA THR A 259 -12.59 20.49 7.40
C THR A 259 -13.49 21.52 8.07
N LYS A 260 -14.69 21.76 7.53
CA LYS A 260 -15.68 22.65 8.14
C LYS A 260 -16.07 22.18 9.54
N THR A 261 -16.31 20.88 9.70
CA THR A 261 -16.64 20.31 11.02
C THR A 261 -15.50 20.49 12.01
N ALA A 262 -14.25 20.23 11.60
CA ALA A 262 -13.08 20.49 12.44
C ALA A 262 -12.97 21.97 12.86
N LEU A 263 -13.22 22.89 11.93
CA LEU A 263 -13.23 24.33 12.19
C LEU A 263 -14.34 24.74 13.16
N ASP A 264 -15.53 24.16 13.05
CA ASP A 264 -16.65 24.43 13.96
C ASP A 264 -16.35 23.95 15.39
N PHE A 265 -15.67 22.81 15.54
CA PHE A 265 -15.15 22.35 16.84
C PHE A 265 -14.12 23.31 17.42
N TRP A 266 -13.17 23.77 16.61
CA TRP A 266 -12.14 24.71 17.04
C TRP A 266 -12.74 26.05 17.46
N ARG A 267 -13.70 26.59 16.69
CA ARG A 267 -14.41 27.85 17.01
C ARG A 267 -15.24 27.74 18.28
N ALA A 268 -15.74 26.55 18.59
CA ALA A 268 -16.41 26.26 19.85
C ALA A 268 -15.45 26.06 21.04
N GLY A 269 -14.14 26.21 20.85
CA GLY A 269 -13.12 26.02 21.90
C GLY A 269 -12.94 24.56 22.33
N ARG A 270 -13.43 23.60 21.53
CA ARG A 270 -13.29 22.16 21.81
C ARG A 270 -11.94 21.65 21.32
N LYS A 271 -11.45 20.58 21.94
CA LYS A 271 -10.21 19.96 21.48
C LYS A 271 -10.47 19.19 20.19
N ARG A 272 -9.43 19.08 19.36
CA ARG A 272 -9.48 18.27 18.15
C ARG A 272 -9.75 16.80 18.48
N GLU A 273 -9.15 16.32 19.56
CA GLU A 273 -9.23 14.93 20.02
C GLU A 273 -10.63 14.59 20.56
N ASP A 274 -11.49 15.58 20.81
CA ASP A 274 -12.90 15.40 21.18
C ASP A 274 -13.80 15.12 19.96
N ILE A 275 -13.29 15.28 18.73
CA ILE A 275 -14.04 14.94 17.51
C ILE A 275 -14.12 13.41 17.43
N GLU A 276 -15.34 12.88 17.36
CA GLU A 276 -15.62 11.46 17.22
C GLU A 276 -16.10 11.12 15.79
N LEU A 277 -16.11 9.83 15.43
CA LEU A 277 -16.61 9.37 14.12
C LEU A 277 -18.07 9.79 13.88
N LYS A 278 -18.92 9.73 14.91
CA LYS A 278 -20.35 10.08 14.84
C LYS A 278 -20.59 11.53 14.37
N ASP A 279 -19.67 12.44 14.69
CA ASP A 279 -19.78 13.85 14.30
C ASP A 279 -19.50 14.02 12.79
N LEU A 280 -18.78 13.08 12.19
CA LEU A 280 -18.39 13.07 10.79
C LEU A 280 -19.24 12.11 9.96
N GLU A 281 -20.01 11.20 10.56
CA GLU A 281 -20.90 10.28 9.85
C GLU A 281 -21.92 11.03 8.98
N HIS A 282 -22.56 12.07 9.50
CA HIS A 282 -23.51 12.88 8.73
C HIS A 282 -22.81 13.62 7.57
N VAL A 283 -21.59 14.09 7.79
CA VAL A 283 -20.76 14.83 6.84
C VAL A 283 -20.33 13.93 5.69
N LEU A 284 -19.93 12.70 6.03
CA LEU A 284 -19.67 11.64 5.07
C LEU A 284 -20.97 11.29 4.31
N SER A 285 -22.10 11.15 5.04
CA SER A 285 -23.46 10.85 4.51
C SER A 285 -23.95 11.81 3.40
N VAL A 286 -23.59 13.08 3.48
CA VAL A 286 -24.02 14.10 2.51
C VAL A 286 -22.93 14.44 1.50
N GLY A 287 -21.68 14.56 1.94
CA GLY A 287 -20.56 15.03 1.11
C GLY A 287 -20.00 13.99 0.16
N VAL A 288 -19.92 12.74 0.61
CA VAL A 288 -19.39 11.62 -0.18
C VAL A 288 -20.49 10.95 -0.98
N PHE A 289 -21.72 10.92 -0.45
CA PHE A 289 -22.83 10.17 -1.05
C PHE A 289 -23.90 11.03 -1.75
N ASN A 290 -23.88 12.36 -1.66
CA ASN A 290 -24.89 13.23 -2.31
C ASN A 290 -24.33 14.18 -3.39
N ASN A 291 -23.03 14.10 -3.70
CA ASN A 291 -22.39 15.00 -4.66
C ASN A 291 -22.33 14.41 -6.07
N LYS A 292 -23.14 14.93 -7.00
CA LYS A 292 -23.35 14.44 -8.38
C LYS A 292 -22.08 14.27 -9.25
N HIS A 293 -20.93 14.78 -8.80
CA HIS A 293 -19.67 14.79 -9.53
C HIS A 293 -18.55 13.95 -8.89
N SER A 294 -18.79 13.28 -7.75
CA SER A 294 -17.79 12.40 -7.15
C SER A 294 -17.90 10.99 -7.76
N GLY A 295 -16.78 10.37 -8.15
CA GLY A 295 -16.75 9.01 -8.69
C GLY A 295 -17.51 7.99 -7.83
N LEU A 296 -17.48 8.14 -6.49
CA LEU A 296 -18.23 7.28 -5.58
C LEU A 296 -19.76 7.40 -5.72
N TRP A 297 -20.29 8.56 -6.14
CA TRP A 297 -21.72 8.90 -6.19
C TRP A 297 -22.53 8.05 -7.18
N HIS A 298 -21.91 7.65 -8.29
CA HIS A 298 -22.57 6.84 -9.32
C HIS A 298 -22.36 5.34 -9.16
N SER A 299 -21.59 4.93 -8.15
CA SER A 299 -21.35 3.52 -7.91
C SER A 299 -22.27 3.01 -6.80
N SER A 300 -23.12 2.03 -7.11
CA SER A 300 -23.80 1.16 -6.14
C SER A 300 -22.87 0.39 -5.16
N LEU A 301 -21.61 0.83 -4.98
CA LEU A 301 -20.75 0.43 -3.87
C LEU A 301 -21.36 0.77 -2.52
N ILE A 302 -22.10 1.89 -2.46
CA ILE A 302 -22.66 2.43 -1.23
C ILE A 302 -24.05 1.85 -0.98
N ASP A 303 -24.85 1.66 -2.04
CA ASP A 303 -26.19 1.06 -1.96
C ASP A 303 -26.20 -0.36 -1.35
N ARG A 304 -25.05 -1.04 -1.36
CA ARG A 304 -24.86 -2.40 -0.80
C ARG A 304 -23.94 -2.46 0.42
N ASN A 305 -23.55 -1.32 0.99
CA ASN A 305 -22.62 -1.27 2.13
C ASN A 305 -21.31 -2.06 1.87
N LEU A 306 -20.75 -1.91 0.67
CA LEU A 306 -19.53 -2.65 0.26
C LEU A 306 -18.29 -2.14 0.99
N ILE A 307 -18.28 -0.87 1.38
CA ILE A 307 -17.24 -0.26 2.22
C ILE A 307 -17.49 -0.65 3.68
N ASP A 308 -16.47 -1.18 4.36
CA ASP A 308 -16.55 -1.56 5.78
C ASP A 308 -16.39 -0.36 6.71
N TYR A 309 -15.40 0.47 6.42
CA TYR A 309 -15.02 1.60 7.26
C TYR A 309 -14.75 2.83 6.42
N PHE A 310 -15.47 3.91 6.73
CA PHE A 310 -15.15 5.25 6.27
C PHE A 310 -14.24 5.91 7.28
N ILE A 311 -13.04 6.30 6.84
CA ILE A 311 -11.96 6.79 7.69
C ILE A 311 -11.68 8.24 7.33
N PRO A 312 -12.12 9.20 8.16
CA PRO A 312 -11.89 10.62 7.92
C PRO A 312 -10.46 11.04 8.30
N PHE A 313 -9.88 11.91 7.48
CA PHE A 313 -8.60 12.57 7.68
C PHE A 313 -8.84 14.05 7.88
N LEU A 314 -8.55 14.51 9.10
CA LEU A 314 -8.75 15.87 9.54
C LEU A 314 -7.65 16.80 8.98
N PRO A 315 -7.95 18.09 8.75
CA PRO A 315 -6.94 19.06 8.30
C PRO A 315 -5.83 19.24 9.34
N LEU A 316 -4.60 19.50 8.89
CA LEU A 316 -3.43 19.56 9.78
C LEU A 316 -3.21 20.98 10.31
N GLU A 317 -3.19 21.11 11.64
CA GLU A 317 -2.81 22.35 12.34
C GLU A 317 -1.31 22.65 12.25
N TYR A 318 -0.93 23.90 12.54
CA TYR A 318 0.46 24.36 12.62
C TYR A 318 1.38 23.43 13.43
N ARG A 319 0.92 22.94 14.59
CA ARG A 319 1.68 22.00 15.43
C ARG A 319 2.04 20.70 14.69
N HIS A 320 1.14 20.17 13.87
CA HIS A 320 1.37 18.94 13.10
C HIS A 320 2.33 19.18 11.95
N VAL A 321 2.28 20.36 11.32
CA VAL A 321 3.26 20.75 10.30
C VAL A 321 4.67 20.76 10.90
N LYS A 322 4.87 21.38 12.08
CA LYS A 322 6.16 21.32 12.79
C LYS A 322 6.61 19.89 13.06
N MET A 323 5.69 18.98 13.44
CA MET A 323 6.02 17.56 13.62
C MET A 323 6.48 16.90 12.32
N CYS A 324 5.82 17.19 11.19
CA CYS A 324 6.27 16.72 9.87
C CYS A 324 7.66 17.23 9.51
N VAL A 325 7.97 18.51 9.75
CA VAL A 325 9.30 19.06 9.48
C VAL A 325 10.37 18.35 10.31
N ARG A 326 10.12 18.13 11.61
CA ARG A 326 11.05 17.38 12.47
C ARG A 326 11.25 15.94 12.01
N ALA A 327 10.16 15.28 11.58
CA ALA A 327 10.23 13.91 11.07
C ALA A 327 11.06 13.84 9.78
N GLU A 328 10.90 14.81 8.90
CA GLU A 328 11.68 14.90 7.65
C GLU A 328 13.16 15.18 7.91
N LEU A 329 13.49 16.13 8.79
CA LEU A 329 14.88 16.39 9.22
C LEU A 329 15.54 15.13 9.77
N ARG A 330 14.82 14.38 10.62
CA ARG A 330 15.31 13.08 11.15
C ARG A 330 15.52 12.06 10.04
N ALA A 331 14.60 11.97 9.08
CA ALA A 331 14.70 11.04 7.96
C ALA A 331 15.92 11.35 7.07
N ARG A 332 16.32 12.62 6.96
CA ARG A 332 17.53 13.08 6.26
C ARG A 332 18.82 12.91 7.05
N GLY A 333 18.74 12.57 8.34
CA GLY A 333 19.90 12.49 9.24
C GLY A 333 20.42 13.85 9.70
N SER A 334 19.67 14.92 9.47
CA SER A 334 20.02 16.28 9.88
C SER A 334 19.73 16.51 11.37
N ALA A 335 20.51 17.39 11.99
CA ALA A 335 20.21 17.87 13.33
C ALA A 335 18.89 18.67 13.33
N ILE A 336 18.07 18.47 14.36
CA ILE A 336 16.80 19.20 14.48
C ILE A 336 17.09 20.59 15.02
N ASP A 337 17.03 21.58 14.14
CA ASP A 337 17.05 22.99 14.49
C ASP A 337 15.61 23.51 14.58
N GLU A 338 15.18 23.92 15.78
CA GLU A 338 13.82 24.44 15.99
C GLU A 338 13.56 25.77 15.28
N ASP A 339 14.61 26.55 14.97
CA ASP A 339 14.47 27.79 14.21
C ASP A 339 14.13 27.46 12.75
N ILE A 340 14.82 26.49 12.15
CA ILE A 340 14.50 25.97 10.81
C ILE A 340 13.09 25.38 10.78
N VAL A 341 12.72 24.58 11.80
CA VAL A 341 11.37 23.99 11.89
C VAL A 341 10.30 25.09 11.91
N THR A 342 10.54 26.18 12.63
CA THR A 342 9.61 27.30 12.75
C THR A 342 9.55 28.10 11.45
N MET A 343 10.69 28.45 10.85
CA MET A 343 10.74 29.16 9.56
C MET A 343 10.01 28.39 8.45
N VAL A 344 10.29 27.09 8.29
CA VAL A 344 9.62 26.26 7.28
C VAL A 344 8.11 26.17 7.53
N ALA A 345 7.68 26.09 8.79
CA ALA A 345 6.27 26.06 9.12
C ALA A 345 5.59 27.41 8.85
N GLU A 346 6.26 28.54 9.06
CA GLU A 346 5.74 29.90 8.79
C GLU A 346 5.64 30.23 7.29
N GLU A 347 6.49 29.63 6.45
CA GLU A 347 6.42 29.75 4.99
C GLU A 347 5.24 29.00 4.35
N MET A 348 4.54 28.18 5.14
CA MET A 348 3.37 27.43 4.67
C MET A 348 2.12 28.32 4.66
N THR A 349 1.17 27.99 3.80
CA THR A 349 -0.09 28.71 3.71
C THR A 349 -1.14 28.05 4.60
N PHE A 350 -1.85 28.88 5.37
CA PHE A 350 -2.86 28.44 6.33
C PHE A 350 -4.22 29.10 6.07
N PHE A 351 -5.27 28.37 6.41
CA PHE A 351 -6.66 28.78 6.29
C PHE A 351 -7.44 28.56 7.61
N PRO A 352 -8.55 29.28 7.82
CA PRO A 352 -8.99 30.46 7.05
C PRO A 352 -8.00 31.63 7.19
N LYS A 353 -8.11 32.66 6.33
CA LYS A 353 -7.09 33.73 6.22
C LYS A 353 -6.88 34.52 7.52
N ASP A 354 -7.94 34.66 8.31
CA ASP A 354 -7.93 35.47 9.52
C ASP A 354 -7.37 34.67 10.71
N GLU A 355 -7.81 33.42 10.89
CA GLU A 355 -7.40 32.59 12.01
C GLU A 355 -6.14 31.73 11.75
N LYS A 356 -5.76 31.48 10.48
CA LYS A 356 -4.57 30.72 10.04
C LYS A 356 -4.35 29.40 10.80
N ILE A 357 -5.40 28.59 10.93
CA ILE A 357 -5.40 27.40 11.81
C ILE A 357 -4.82 26.17 11.11
N TYR A 358 -5.29 25.90 9.89
CA TYR A 358 -5.04 24.66 9.17
C TYR A 358 -4.20 24.88 7.93
N SER A 359 -3.26 23.99 7.63
CA SER A 359 -2.41 24.07 6.44
C SER A 359 -3.20 23.71 5.17
N ASP A 360 -3.12 24.56 4.14
CA ASP A 360 -3.80 24.34 2.84
C ASP A 360 -3.35 23.05 2.15
N LYS A 361 -2.08 22.67 2.34
CA LYS A 361 -1.45 21.51 1.68
C LYS A 361 -1.02 20.43 2.66
N GLY A 362 -1.45 20.52 3.93
CA GLY A 362 -0.98 19.65 5.00
C GLY A 362 0.55 19.63 5.08
N CYS A 363 1.14 18.44 5.01
CA CYS A 363 2.60 18.25 5.01
C CYS A 363 3.21 18.01 3.62
N LYS A 364 2.43 18.14 2.53
CA LYS A 364 2.86 17.74 1.18
C LYS A 364 4.08 18.52 0.66
N THR A 365 4.19 19.81 0.98
CA THR A 365 5.26 20.69 0.46
C THR A 365 6.42 20.88 1.44
N VAL A 366 6.42 20.19 2.58
CA VAL A 366 7.47 20.33 3.61
C VAL A 366 8.85 19.98 3.06
N GLN A 367 8.96 18.86 2.33
CA GLN A 367 10.23 18.41 1.74
C GLN A 367 10.84 19.46 0.81
N SER A 368 10.05 19.95 -0.15
CA SER A 368 10.51 20.98 -1.10
C SER A 368 10.89 22.28 -0.42
N ARG A 369 10.30 22.61 0.74
CA ARG A 369 10.65 23.82 1.50
C ARG A 369 11.95 23.64 2.25
N LEU A 370 12.16 22.48 2.88
CA LEU A 370 13.40 22.15 3.58
C LEU A 370 14.61 22.19 2.66
N ASP A 371 14.49 21.82 1.39
CA ASP A 371 15.58 21.86 0.42
C ASP A 371 16.15 23.28 0.18
N PHE A 372 15.39 24.34 0.47
CA PHE A 372 15.89 25.72 0.41
C PHE A 372 16.69 26.13 1.65
N HIS A 373 16.47 25.46 2.78
CA HIS A 373 17.08 25.78 4.07
C HIS A 373 18.24 24.85 4.40
N GLU A 374 18.21 23.61 3.90
CA GLU A 374 19.31 22.66 3.94
C GLU A 374 20.08 22.71 2.62
N ALA A 375 21.19 23.46 2.58
CA ALA A 375 22.13 23.37 1.46
C ALA A 375 22.54 21.91 1.23
N PRO A 376 22.80 21.46 -0.02
CA PRO A 376 23.16 20.08 -0.28
C PRO A 376 24.46 19.73 0.44
N ASN A 377 24.36 18.90 1.48
CA ASN A 377 25.50 18.25 2.10
C ASN A 377 26.08 17.24 1.09
N GLY A 378 26.97 17.72 0.21
CA GLY A 378 27.52 16.93 -0.87
C GLY A 378 28.55 17.65 -1.74
N ALA A 379 29.56 18.29 -1.14
CA ALA A 379 30.83 18.59 -1.80
C ALA A 379 31.96 18.47 -0.77
N GLY A 380 32.36 17.22 -0.50
CA GLY A 380 33.50 16.86 0.35
C GLY A 380 34.12 15.59 -0.18
#